data_AF-A0A7J9XPA3-F1
#
_entry.id   AF-A0A7J9XPA3-F1
#
_cell.length_a   1.000
_cell.length_b   1.000
_cell.length_c   1.000
_cell.angle_alpha   90.00
_cell.angle_beta   90.00
_cell.angle_gamma   90.00
#
_symmetry.space_group_name_H-M   'P 1'
#
loop_
_entity.id
_entity.type
_entity.pdbx_description
1 polymer ?
#
loop_
_entity_poly.entity_id
_entity_poly.type
_entity_poly.pdbx_seq_one_letter_code
_entity_poly.pdbx_strand_id
1 'polypeptide(L)'
;MDETTVLQPEYAAWLERVAATYQAVAYTCAHRLHDRELGERVSAAVVAGLVSRPGVFRYQGLPFSGRIATLAEDLLTDVREHRLSSGTQWSQLRAALAQVPPDVQEVFVLSCVHGWDVGDIAAELGCGHDTASLRCDEALRLMRTIGQSGAASAADAKR
;
A
#
# COMPACT_ATOMS: atom_id res chain seq x y z
N MET A 1 3.56 0.30 -28.27
CA MET A 1 3.98 1.64 -27.80
C MET A 1 3.74 1.62 -26.31
N ASP A 2 4.79 1.38 -25.53
CA ASP A 2 4.70 1.44 -24.07
C ASP A 2 4.58 2.91 -23.70
N GLU A 3 3.36 3.36 -23.41
CA GLU A 3 3.14 4.60 -22.67
C GLU A 3 3.75 4.39 -21.28
N THR A 4 4.97 4.88 -21.09
CA THR A 4 5.57 4.99 -19.76
C THR A 4 4.65 5.88 -18.94
N THR A 5 3.82 5.28 -18.08
CA THR A 5 2.88 6.00 -17.23
C THR A 5 3.67 6.96 -16.33
N VAL A 6 3.60 8.26 -16.62
CA VAL A 6 4.24 9.28 -15.79
C VAL A 6 3.38 9.43 -14.53
N LEU A 7 3.94 9.05 -13.38
CA LEU A 7 3.27 9.22 -12.09
C LEU A 7 3.20 10.70 -11.72
N GLN A 8 2.14 11.08 -11.00
CA GLN A 8 2.08 12.39 -10.37
C GLN A 8 3.23 12.52 -9.33
N PRO A 9 3.92 13.66 -9.24
CA PRO A 9 5.12 13.80 -8.41
C PRO A 9 4.92 13.41 -6.94
N GLU A 10 3.80 13.83 -6.34
CA GLU A 10 3.50 13.54 -4.94
C GLU A 10 3.14 12.07 -4.71
N TYR A 11 2.43 11.46 -5.66
CA TYR A 11 2.15 10.04 -5.65
C TYR A 11 3.44 9.22 -5.81
N ALA A 12 4.34 9.63 -6.70
CA ALA A 12 5.65 9.01 -6.86
C ALA A 12 6.48 9.10 -5.57
N ALA A 13 6.50 10.27 -4.91
CA ALA A 13 7.17 10.45 -3.63
C ALA A 13 6.55 9.58 -2.52
N TRP A 14 5.22 9.42 -2.51
CA TRP A 14 4.56 8.46 -1.63
C TRP A 14 4.97 7.01 -1.94
N LEU A 15 4.99 6.61 -3.21
CA LEU A 15 5.36 5.26 -3.62
C LEU A 15 6.82 4.93 -3.26
N GLU A 16 7.74 5.89 -3.37
CA GLU A 16 9.12 5.73 -2.92
C GLU A 16 9.22 5.57 -1.39
N ARG A 17 8.39 6.27 -0.60
CA ARG A 17 8.30 6.02 0.86
C ARG A 17 7.78 4.62 1.18
N VAL A 18 6.82 4.12 0.40
CA VAL A 18 6.32 2.75 0.52
C VAL A 18 7.43 1.74 0.19
N ALA A 19 8.24 2.00 -0.85
CA ALA A 19 9.39 1.17 -1.21
C ALA A 19 10.49 1.18 -0.14
N ALA A 20 10.79 2.35 0.44
CA ALA A 20 11.73 2.46 1.55
C ALA A 20 11.25 1.67 2.79
N THR A 21 9.95 1.71 3.06
CA THR A 21 9.32 0.91 4.13
C THR A 21 9.50 -0.58 3.87
N TYR A 22 9.23 -1.05 2.65
CA TYR A 22 9.49 -2.44 2.26
C TYR A 22 10.95 -2.84 2.51
N GLN A 23 11.91 -2.03 2.07
CA GLN A 23 13.33 -2.33 2.23
C GLN A 23 13.75 -2.41 3.71
N ALA A 24 13.29 -1.46 4.52
CA ALA A 24 13.59 -1.44 5.95
C ALA A 24 13.03 -2.68 6.67
N VAL A 25 11.76 -3.02 6.43
CA VAL A 25 11.12 -4.20 7.04
C VAL A 25 11.77 -5.49 6.57
N ALA A 26 12.10 -5.60 5.27
CA ALA A 26 12.76 -6.79 4.72
C ALA A 26 14.12 -7.02 5.37
N TYR A 27 14.94 -5.97 5.52
CA TYR A 27 16.23 -6.04 6.19
C TYR A 27 16.11 -6.52 7.65
N THR A 28 15.18 -5.94 8.41
CA THR A 28 14.94 -6.31 9.81
C THR A 28 14.41 -7.73 9.96
N CYS A 29 13.43 -8.13 9.14
CA CYS A 29 12.85 -9.48 9.21
C CYS A 29 13.84 -10.55 8.77
N ALA A 30 14.64 -10.29 7.72
CA ALA A 30 15.69 -11.21 7.27
C ALA A 30 16.70 -11.52 8.38
N HIS A 31 17.11 -10.50 9.15
CA HIS A 31 18.00 -10.71 10.30
C HIS A 31 17.35 -11.54 11.41
N ARG A 32 16.07 -11.31 11.72
CA ARG A 32 15.36 -12.03 12.78
C ARG A 32 15.01 -13.47 12.42
N LEU A 33 14.81 -13.74 11.13
CA LEU A 33 14.46 -15.07 10.62
C LEU A 33 15.69 -15.88 10.18
N HIS A 34 16.85 -15.24 10.05
CA HIS A 34 18.03 -15.80 9.38
C HIS A 34 17.73 -16.30 7.95
N ASP A 35 16.73 -15.69 7.30
CA ASP A 35 16.24 -16.06 5.98
C ASP A 35 15.81 -14.79 5.24
N ARG A 36 16.53 -14.48 4.17
CA ARG A 36 16.27 -13.29 3.35
C ARG A 36 14.96 -13.38 2.58
N GLU A 37 14.65 -14.55 2.02
CA GLU A 37 13.46 -14.73 1.20
C GLU A 37 12.20 -14.62 2.06
N LEU A 38 12.21 -15.23 3.25
CA LEU A 38 11.12 -15.06 4.22
C LEU A 38 11.01 -13.61 4.72
N GLY A 39 12.14 -12.92 4.93
CA GLY A 39 12.14 -11.50 5.28
C GLY A 39 11.48 -10.62 4.20
N GLU A 40 11.77 -10.88 2.93
CA GLU A 40 11.16 -10.21 1.78
C GLU A 40 9.65 -10.49 1.69
N ARG A 41 9.22 -11.75 1.91
CA ARG A 41 7.81 -12.14 1.94
C ARG A 41 7.02 -11.46 3.07
N VAL A 42 7.56 -11.47 4.30
CA VAL A 42 6.95 -10.77 5.43
C VAL A 42 6.83 -9.28 5.12
N SER A 43 7.87 -8.68 4.57
CA SER A 43 7.85 -7.26 4.22
C SER A 43 6.80 -6.91 3.17
N ALA A 44 6.70 -7.72 2.12
CA ALA A 44 5.68 -7.55 1.09
C ALA A 44 4.27 -7.64 1.68
N ALA A 45 4.01 -8.58 2.60
CA ALA A 45 2.74 -8.71 3.30
C ALA A 45 2.45 -7.53 4.24
N VAL A 46 3.45 -6.99 4.94
CA VAL A 46 3.30 -5.77 5.76
C VAL A 46 2.84 -4.61 4.87
N VAL A 47 3.53 -4.37 3.76
CA VAL A 47 3.20 -3.26 2.87
C VAL A 47 1.83 -3.46 2.21
N ALA A 48 1.49 -4.67 1.79
CA ALA A 48 0.15 -5.01 1.31
C ALA A 48 -0.93 -4.68 2.36
N GLY A 49 -0.66 -5.00 3.63
CA GLY A 49 -1.52 -4.65 4.76
C GLY A 49 -1.72 -3.15 4.93
N LEU A 50 -0.66 -2.35 4.78
CA LEU A 50 -0.75 -0.89 4.84
C LEU A 50 -1.55 -0.31 3.66
N VAL A 51 -1.24 -0.75 2.43
CA VAL A 51 -1.94 -0.32 1.20
C VAL A 51 -3.42 -0.68 1.24
N SER A 52 -3.77 -1.84 1.82
CA SER A 52 -5.17 -2.26 1.99
C SER A 52 -5.98 -1.37 2.95
N ARG A 53 -5.31 -0.51 3.73
CA ARG A 53 -5.94 0.40 4.68
C ARG A 53 -5.49 1.83 4.38
N PRO A 54 -5.83 2.41 3.22
CA PRO A 54 -5.23 3.66 2.74
C PRO A 54 -5.41 4.86 3.69
N GLY A 55 -6.47 4.89 4.51
CA GLY A 55 -6.65 5.91 5.55
C GLY A 55 -5.56 5.91 6.63
N VAL A 56 -4.73 4.87 6.73
CA VAL A 56 -3.56 4.84 7.62
C VAL A 56 -2.47 5.82 7.20
N PHE A 57 -2.43 6.23 5.93
CA PHE A 57 -1.44 7.18 5.40
C PHE A 57 -1.73 8.64 5.76
N ARG A 58 -2.91 8.94 6.31
CA ARG A 58 -3.25 10.28 6.79
C ARG A 58 -2.36 10.59 7.98
N TYR A 59 -1.31 11.38 7.82
CA TYR A 59 -0.44 11.67 8.97
C TYR A 59 0.14 13.08 9.06
N GLN A 60 -0.37 13.80 10.07
CA GLN A 60 0.17 14.99 10.74
C GLN A 60 1.42 14.67 11.60
N GLY A 61 2.51 14.14 11.00
CA GLY A 61 3.84 14.06 11.64
C GLY A 61 4.19 13.07 12.79
N LEU A 62 3.51 11.94 13.04
CA LEU A 62 3.99 10.88 13.96
C LEU A 62 4.28 9.56 13.20
N PRO A 63 5.21 8.73 13.71
CA PRO A 63 5.79 7.65 12.92
C PRO A 63 4.86 6.43 12.75
N PHE A 64 4.77 5.98 11.50
CA PHE A 64 4.15 4.73 11.04
C PHE A 64 4.70 3.45 11.70
N SER A 65 5.77 3.57 12.50
CA SER A 65 6.56 2.47 13.03
C SER A 65 5.74 1.51 13.91
N GLY A 66 4.79 2.02 14.70
CA GLY A 66 3.98 1.16 15.60
C GLY A 66 3.07 0.18 14.84
N ARG A 67 2.42 0.64 13.76
CA ARG A 67 1.57 -0.23 12.92
C ARG A 67 2.39 -1.21 12.09
N ILE A 68 3.53 -0.74 11.55
CA ILE A 68 4.49 -1.60 10.85
C ILE A 68 4.98 -2.71 11.79
N ALA A 69 5.39 -2.36 13.00
CA ALA A 69 5.87 -3.33 13.99
C ALA A 69 4.78 -4.34 14.36
N THR A 70 3.55 -3.89 14.62
CA THR A 70 2.43 -4.78 14.94
C THR A 70 2.17 -5.78 13.81
N LEU A 71 2.03 -5.28 12.56
CA LEU A 71 1.84 -6.15 11.39
C LEU A 71 3.01 -7.12 11.20
N ALA A 72 4.24 -6.66 11.38
CA ALA A 72 5.42 -7.49 11.24
C ALA A 72 5.48 -8.58 12.32
N GLU A 73 5.16 -8.29 13.58
CA GLU A 73 5.16 -9.30 14.65
C GLU A 73 4.10 -10.39 14.43
N ASP A 74 2.89 -10.01 13.99
CA ASP A 74 1.85 -10.97 13.64
C ASP A 74 2.31 -11.91 12.50
N LEU A 75 2.89 -11.34 11.45
CA LEU A 75 3.40 -12.09 10.31
C LEU A 75 4.62 -12.97 10.66
N LEU A 76 5.51 -12.48 11.52
CA LEU A 76 6.64 -13.28 12.03
C LEU A 76 6.14 -14.46 12.87
N THR A 77 5.04 -14.29 13.59
CA THR A 77 4.38 -15.36 14.33
C THR A 77 3.79 -16.39 13.35
N ASP A 78 3.10 -15.94 12.31
CA ASP A 78 2.62 -16.82 11.24
C ASP A 78 3.74 -17.57 10.52
N VAL A 79 4.93 -16.97 10.32
CA VAL A 79 6.09 -17.68 9.76
C VAL A 79 6.51 -18.83 10.66
N ARG A 80 6.67 -18.59 11.97
CA ARG A 80 7.08 -19.61 12.95
C ARG A 80 6.08 -20.76 13.02
N GLU A 81 4.80 -20.45 12.83
CA GLU A 81 3.71 -21.41 12.85
C GLU A 81 3.41 -22.01 11.45
N HIS A 82 4.25 -21.72 10.45
CA HIS A 82 4.13 -22.22 9.07
C HIS A 82 2.78 -21.87 8.41
N ARG A 83 2.18 -20.75 8.82
CA ARG A 83 0.92 -20.21 8.29
C ARG A 83 1.12 -19.06 7.32
N LEU A 84 2.33 -18.53 7.18
CA LEU A 84 2.60 -17.47 6.22
C LEU A 84 2.33 -17.98 4.80
N SER A 85 1.28 -17.45 4.21
CA SER A 85 0.89 -17.70 2.83
C SER A 85 2.04 -17.38 1.88
N SER A 86 2.12 -18.05 0.73
CA SER A 86 3.02 -17.68 -0.38
C SER A 86 2.68 -16.31 -1.02
N GLY A 87 1.84 -15.53 -0.36
CA GLY A 87 1.13 -14.38 -0.87
C GLY A 87 1.96 -13.12 -0.99
N THR A 88 1.61 -12.36 -2.03
CA THR A 88 2.17 -11.08 -2.49
C THR A 88 3.67 -11.00 -2.60
N GLN A 89 4.12 -10.97 -3.85
CA GLN A 89 5.47 -10.53 -4.18
C GLN A 89 5.50 -9.01 -4.27
N TRP A 90 6.56 -8.42 -3.72
CA TRP A 90 6.77 -6.98 -3.77
C TRP A 90 6.77 -6.42 -5.20
N SER A 91 7.36 -7.14 -6.14
CA SER A 91 7.38 -6.76 -7.57
C SER A 91 5.98 -6.58 -8.14
N GLN A 92 5.06 -7.49 -7.84
CA GLN A 92 3.67 -7.44 -8.30
C GLN A 92 2.90 -6.30 -7.63
N LEU A 93 3.06 -6.12 -6.32
CA LEU A 93 2.42 -5.03 -5.58
C LEU A 93 2.88 -3.67 -6.10
N ARG A 94 4.20 -3.48 -6.27
CA ARG A 94 4.79 -2.25 -6.77
C ARG A 94 4.35 -1.97 -8.21
N ALA A 95 4.30 -2.99 -9.08
CA ALA A 95 3.81 -2.84 -10.43
C ALA A 95 2.34 -2.39 -10.46
N ALA A 96 1.47 -3.00 -9.64
CA ALA A 96 0.07 -2.59 -9.54
C ALA A 96 -0.09 -1.14 -9.05
N LEU A 97 0.70 -0.72 -8.05
CA LEU A 97 0.69 0.66 -7.56
C LEU A 97 1.19 1.67 -8.60
N ALA A 98 2.13 1.29 -9.46
CA ALA A 98 2.65 2.13 -10.54
C ALA A 98 1.66 2.28 -11.71
N GLN A 99 0.65 1.41 -11.80
CA GLN A 99 -0.37 1.41 -12.86
C GLN A 99 -1.68 2.07 -12.42
N VAL A 100 -1.72 2.70 -11.24
CA VAL A 100 -2.90 3.44 -10.77
C VAL A 100 -3.16 4.63 -11.71
N PRO A 101 -4.39 4.85 -12.17
CA PRO A 101 -4.72 5.98 -13.06
C PRO A 101 -4.40 7.35 -12.43
N PRO A 102 -3.92 8.36 -13.21
CA PRO A 102 -3.50 9.66 -12.66
C PRO A 102 -4.57 10.40 -11.86
N ASP A 103 -5.84 10.34 -12.30
CA ASP A 103 -6.98 10.93 -11.58
C ASP A 103 -7.21 10.28 -10.22
N VAL A 104 -6.99 8.96 -10.12
CA VAL A 104 -7.04 8.23 -8.87
C VAL A 104 -5.82 8.53 -7.99
N GLN A 105 -4.64 8.73 -8.58
CA GLN A 105 -3.43 9.14 -7.84
C GLN A 105 -3.64 10.47 -7.14
N GLU A 106 -4.21 11.47 -7.84
CA GLU A 106 -4.49 12.81 -7.30
C GLU A 106 -5.43 12.73 -6.11
N VAL A 107 -6.59 12.09 -6.29
CA VAL A 107 -7.61 11.93 -5.24
C VAL A 107 -7.04 11.17 -4.04
N PHE A 108 -6.22 10.14 -4.28
CA PHE A 108 -5.55 9.41 -3.22
C PHE A 108 -4.58 10.30 -2.43
N VAL A 109 -3.76 11.11 -3.12
CA VAL A 109 -2.82 12.01 -2.45
C VAL A 109 -3.58 13.02 -1.58
N LEU A 110 -4.57 13.71 -2.13
CA LEU A 110 -5.35 14.70 -1.38
C LEU A 110 -6.04 14.07 -0.16
N SER A 111 -6.73 12.95 -0.36
CA SER A 111 -7.55 12.33 0.70
C SER A 111 -6.76 11.52 1.73
N CYS A 112 -5.68 10.84 1.33
CA CYS A 112 -4.97 9.88 2.16
C CYS A 112 -3.57 10.34 2.55
N VAL A 113 -2.90 11.17 1.75
CA VAL A 113 -1.57 11.68 2.09
C VAL A 113 -1.67 13.04 2.78
N HIS A 114 -2.46 13.97 2.25
CA HIS A 114 -2.71 15.26 2.90
C HIS A 114 -3.82 15.21 3.94
N GLY A 115 -4.75 14.26 3.82
CA GLY A 115 -5.85 14.10 4.77
C GLY A 115 -6.94 15.17 4.62
N TRP A 116 -7.10 15.72 3.42
CA TRP A 116 -8.17 16.66 3.10
C TRP A 116 -9.54 16.01 3.23
N ASP A 117 -10.55 16.82 3.56
CA ASP A 117 -11.93 16.38 3.53
C ASP A 117 -12.52 16.45 2.11
N VAL A 118 -13.73 15.92 1.93
CA VAL A 118 -14.38 15.85 0.61
C VAL A 118 -14.70 17.24 0.06
N GLY A 119 -14.94 18.24 0.92
CA GLY A 119 -15.22 19.61 0.51
C GLY A 119 -13.97 20.29 -0.06
N ASP A 120 -12.83 20.16 0.62
CA ASP A 120 -11.54 20.67 0.15
C ASP A 120 -11.16 20.02 -1.19
N ILE A 121 -11.35 18.70 -1.30
CA ILE A 121 -11.09 17.94 -2.54
C ILE A 121 -12.04 18.39 -3.67
N ALA A 122 -13.32 18.63 -3.36
CA ALA A 122 -14.28 19.10 -4.36
C ALA A 122 -13.90 20.49 -4.90
N ALA A 123 -13.47 21.39 -4.02
CA ALA A 123 -13.00 22.73 -4.39
C ALA A 123 -11.73 22.67 -5.27
N GLU A 124 -10.75 21.87 -4.88
CA GLU A 124 -9.49 21.70 -5.64
C GLU A 124 -9.74 21.11 -7.03
N LEU A 125 -10.57 20.08 -7.12
CA LEU A 125 -10.88 19.40 -8.38
C LEU A 125 -11.92 20.14 -9.23
N GLY A 126 -12.43 21.29 -8.76
CA GLY A 126 -13.46 22.07 -9.43
C GLY A 126 -14.76 21.28 -9.69
N CYS A 127 -15.13 20.38 -8.78
CA CYS A 127 -16.28 19.49 -8.95
C CYS A 127 -17.27 19.58 -7.78
N GLY A 128 -18.44 18.94 -7.93
CA GLY A 128 -19.43 18.87 -6.85
C GLY A 128 -19.00 17.91 -5.73
N HIS A 129 -19.49 18.16 -4.51
CA HIS A 129 -19.21 17.34 -3.33
C HIS A 129 -19.49 15.84 -3.56
N ASP A 130 -20.63 15.51 -4.20
CA ASP A 130 -20.99 14.11 -4.48
C ASP A 130 -20.00 13.44 -5.44
N THR A 131 -19.55 14.15 -6.47
CA THR A 131 -18.53 13.67 -7.40
C THR A 131 -17.19 13.44 -6.70
N ALA A 132 -16.77 14.37 -5.83
CA ALA A 132 -15.56 14.22 -5.03
C ALA A 132 -15.65 13.02 -4.08
N SER A 133 -16.81 12.82 -3.44
CA SER A 133 -17.06 11.67 -2.56
C SER A 133 -16.93 10.35 -3.32
N LEU A 134 -17.56 10.23 -4.48
CA LEU A 134 -17.50 9.03 -5.32
C LEU A 134 -16.07 8.72 -5.76
N ARG A 135 -15.31 9.74 -6.17
CA ARG A 135 -13.89 9.59 -6.53
C ARG A 135 -13.05 9.14 -5.34
N CYS A 136 -13.29 9.67 -4.15
CA CYS A 136 -12.61 9.22 -2.93
C CYS A 136 -12.91 7.75 -2.65
N ASP A 137 -14.17 7.33 -2.72
CA ASP A 137 -14.56 5.94 -2.50
C ASP A 137 -13.93 5.00 -3.52
N GLU A 138 -13.88 5.41 -4.79
CA GLU A 138 -13.22 4.67 -5.85
C GLU A 138 -11.72 4.52 -5.60
N ALA A 139 -11.03 5.61 -5.27
CA ALA A 139 -9.60 5.58 -4.95
C ALA A 139 -9.31 4.65 -3.77
N LEU A 140 -10.08 4.76 -2.69
CA LEU A 140 -9.92 3.90 -1.51
C LEU A 140 -10.21 2.43 -1.82
N ARG A 141 -11.21 2.15 -2.67
CA ARG A 141 -11.57 0.79 -3.11
C ARG A 141 -10.47 0.19 -3.98
N LEU A 142 -9.87 0.97 -4.88
CA LEU A 142 -8.77 0.51 -5.71
C LEU A 142 -7.54 0.15 -4.86
N MET A 143 -7.14 1.02 -3.93
CA MET A 143 -6.00 0.74 -3.03
C MET A 143 -6.26 -0.48 -2.15
N ARG A 144 -7.49 -0.62 -1.62
CA ARG A 144 -7.94 -1.84 -0.93
C ARG A 144 -7.75 -3.08 -1.79
N THR A 145 -8.18 -3.02 -3.04
CA THR A 145 -8.06 -4.12 -4.00
C THR A 145 -6.61 -4.45 -4.29
N ILE A 146 -5.75 -3.47 -4.51
CA ILE A 146 -4.31 -3.68 -4.77
C ILE A 146 -3.64 -4.36 -3.58
N GLY A 147 -3.88 -3.87 -2.35
CA GLY A 147 -3.34 -4.49 -1.13
C GLY A 147 -3.88 -5.90 -0.88
N GLN A 148 -5.15 -6.16 -1.18
CA GLN A 148 -5.79 -7.46 -0.99
C GLN A 148 -5.47 -8.48 -2.08
N SER A 149 -5.38 -8.08 -3.35
CA SER A 149 -4.96 -8.95 -4.45
C SER A 149 -3.52 -9.42 -4.26
N GLY A 150 -2.72 -8.59 -3.59
CA GLY A 150 -1.47 -9.04 -3.02
C GLY A 150 -1.65 -10.24 -2.06
N ALA A 151 -2.48 -10.06 -1.02
CA ALA A 151 -2.72 -11.10 -0.01
C ALA A 151 -3.45 -12.36 -0.53
N ALA A 152 -4.36 -12.22 -1.50
CA ALA A 152 -5.27 -13.26 -1.98
C ALA A 152 -4.68 -14.20 -3.02
N SER A 153 -3.64 -13.79 -3.76
CA SER A 153 -2.89 -14.64 -4.70
C SER A 153 -2.30 -15.90 -4.03
N ALA A 154 -2.27 -15.95 -2.69
CA ALA A 154 -1.85 -17.10 -1.91
C ALA A 154 -2.92 -18.21 -1.72
N ALA A 155 -4.20 -17.90 -1.93
CA ALA A 155 -5.31 -18.82 -1.64
C ALA A 155 -5.67 -19.72 -2.84
N ASP A 156 -5.41 -19.27 -4.07
CA ASP A 156 -5.79 -19.97 -5.31
C ASP A 156 -4.75 -20.97 -5.84
N ALA A 157 -3.56 -21.06 -5.24
CA ALA A 157 -2.54 -22.05 -5.61
C ALA A 157 -2.83 -23.49 -5.09
N LYS A 158 -4.07 -23.78 -4.68
CA LYS A 158 -4.51 -25.04 -4.07
C LYS A 158 -5.68 -25.72 -4.80
N ARG A 159 -5.92 -25.39 -6.07
CA ARG A 159 -6.86 -26.15 -6.93
C ARG A 159 -6.13 -26.96 -7.97
#